data_AF-A0A8T3PJ88-F1
#
_entry.id   AF-A0A8T3PJ88-F1
#
_cell.length_a   1.000
_cell.length_b   1.000
_cell.length_c   1.000
_cell.angle_alpha   90.00
_cell.angle_beta   90.00
_cell.angle_gamma   90.00
#
_symmetry.space_group_name_H-M   'P 1'
#
loop_
_entity.id
_entity.type
_entity.pdbx_description
1 polymer ?
#
loop_
_entity_poly.entity_id
_entity_poly.type
_entity_poly.pdbx_seq_one_letter_code
_entity_poly.pdbx_strand_id
1 'polypeptide(L)'
;MGDLAGAAAGVYLIVRSMQVGLPRIVLVQMAINVIVDTVVGFVPILGDAFDFVYKANMRNVRLFERHALEPDHSTRGSWVFVAAIIAAIVGVLALLVWLAVAIFDALVAAL
;
A
#
# COMPACT_ATOMS: atom_id res chain seq x y z
N MET A 1 7.36 13.81 14.95
CA MET A 1 6.42 13.09 15.85
C MET A 1 5.25 12.42 15.11
N GLY A 2 4.87 12.86 13.89
CA GLY A 2 3.73 12.28 13.16
C GLY A 2 3.98 10.95 12.43
N ASP A 3 5.20 10.69 12.00
CA ASP A 3 5.55 9.54 11.13
C ASP A 3 5.38 8.17 11.83
N LEU A 4 6.00 8.02 13.01
CA LEU A 4 5.84 6.81 13.83
C LEU A 4 4.42 6.64 14.39
N ALA A 5 3.71 7.74 14.66
CA ALA A 5 2.35 7.71 15.18
C ALA A 5 1.34 7.23 14.13
N GLY A 6 1.50 7.65 12.87
CA GLY A 6 0.70 7.18 11.74
C GLY A 6 0.93 5.70 11.45
N ALA A 7 2.18 5.24 11.42
CA ALA A 7 2.50 3.84 11.24
C ALA A 7 1.95 2.96 12.37
N ALA A 8 2.09 3.39 13.63
CA ALA A 8 1.56 2.66 14.79
C ALA A 8 0.03 2.56 14.76
N ALA A 9 -0.67 3.62 14.33
CA ALA A 9 -2.13 3.61 14.20
C ALA A 9 -2.61 2.62 13.12
N GLY A 10 -1.92 2.56 11.98
CA GLY A 10 -2.23 1.61 10.90
C GLY A 10 -2.07 0.16 11.32
N VAL A 11 -0.97 -0.16 12.01
CA VAL A 11 -0.71 -1.51 12.56
C VAL A 11 -1.75 -1.89 13.63
N TYR A 12 -2.05 -0.97 14.54
CA TYR A 12 -3.08 -1.19 15.57
C TYR A 12 -4.44 -1.55 14.94
N LEU A 13 -4.82 -0.86 13.87
CA LEU A 13 -6.09 -1.11 13.20
C LEU A 13 -6.14 -2.48 12.54
N ILE A 14 -5.04 -2.96 11.96
CA ILE A 14 -4.94 -4.31 11.40
C ILE A 14 -5.07 -5.36 12.51
N VAL A 15 -4.40 -5.16 13.65
CA VAL A 15 -4.51 -6.06 14.81
C VAL A 15 -5.93 -6.12 15.35
N ARG A 16 -6.59 -4.97 15.49
CA ARG A 16 -8.00 -4.90 15.91
C ARG A 16 -8.91 -5.60 14.91
N SER A 17 -8.64 -5.46 13.62
CA SER A 17 -9.40 -6.12 12.55
C SER A 17 -9.30 -7.64 12.61
N MET A 18 -8.12 -8.17 12.95
CA MET A 18 -7.94 -9.61 13.17
C MET A 18 -8.74 -10.11 14.37
N GLN A 19 -8.78 -9.35 15.47
CA GLN A 19 -9.52 -9.71 16.68
C GLN A 19 -11.03 -9.72 16.46
N VAL A 20 -11.54 -8.82 15.61
CA VAL A 20 -12.97 -8.74 15.25
C VAL A 20 -13.35 -9.77 14.18
N GLY A 21 -12.37 -10.52 13.63
CA GLY A 21 -12.63 -11.62 12.71
C GLY A 21 -12.97 -11.18 11.28
N LEU A 22 -12.44 -10.03 10.83
CA LEU A 22 -12.65 -9.58 9.46
C LEU A 22 -12.16 -10.61 8.43
N PRO A 23 -12.81 -10.69 7.25
CA PRO A 23 -12.39 -11.60 6.18
C PRO A 23 -10.91 -11.41 5.82
N ARG A 24 -10.19 -12.52 5.61
CA ARG A 24 -8.74 -12.52 5.30
C ARG A 24 -8.38 -11.60 4.14
N ILE A 25 -9.25 -11.51 3.13
CA ILE A 25 -9.07 -10.63 1.96
C ILE A 25 -9.03 -9.14 2.34
N VAL A 26 -9.83 -8.73 3.33
CA VAL A 26 -9.86 -7.35 3.83
C VAL A 26 -8.58 -7.04 4.61
N LEU A 27 -8.11 -7.99 5.43
CA LEU A 27 -6.84 -7.85 6.13
C LEU A 27 -5.66 -7.71 5.16
N VAL A 28 -5.64 -8.49 4.07
CA VAL A 28 -4.64 -8.37 3.00
C VAL A 28 -4.71 -6.99 2.33
N GLN A 29 -5.91 -6.50 2.05
CA GLN A 29 -6.10 -5.17 1.47
C GLN A 29 -5.60 -4.06 2.41
N MET A 30 -5.83 -4.19 3.72
CA MET A 30 -5.33 -3.25 4.71
C MET A 30 -3.81 -3.28 4.83
N ALA A 31 -3.20 -4.46 4.79
CA ALA A 31 -1.75 -4.61 4.81
C ALA A 31 -1.09 -4.02 3.56
N ILE A 32 -1.68 -4.24 2.37
CA ILE A 32 -1.19 -3.66 1.11
C ILE A 32 -1.22 -2.12 1.18
N ASN A 33 -2.28 -1.51 1.72
CA ASN A 33 -2.34 -0.06 1.87
C ASN A 33 -1.18 0.49 2.73
N VAL A 34 -0.82 -0.19 3.82
CA VAL A 34 0.31 0.22 4.70
C VAL A 34 1.66 0.04 3.99
N ILE A 35 1.84 -1.06 3.24
CA ILE A 35 3.08 -1.31 2.49
C ILE A 35 3.28 -0.25 1.41
N VAL A 36 2.25 0.03 0.61
CA VAL A 36 2.32 1.07 -0.43
C VAL A 36 2.68 2.41 0.18
N ASP A 37 2.04 2.75 1.29
CA ASP A 37 2.29 3.99 1.99
C ASP A 37 3.73 4.11 2.52
N THR A 38 4.22 3.05 3.14
CA THR A 38 5.60 2.96 3.63
C THR A 38 6.61 3.15 2.49
N VAL A 39 6.37 2.51 1.34
CA VAL A 39 7.22 2.64 0.15
C VAL A 39 7.20 4.06 -0.43
N VAL A 40 6.03 4.70 -0.46
CA VAL A 40 5.90 6.10 -0.91
C VAL A 40 6.58 7.06 0.08
N GLY A 41 6.44 6.82 1.38
CA GLY A 41 7.08 7.59 2.45
C GLY A 41 8.62 7.54 2.44
N PHE A 42 9.21 6.47 1.89
CA PHE A 42 10.66 6.37 1.68
C PHE A 42 11.18 7.22 0.53
N VAL A 43 10.32 7.90 -0.26
CA VAL A 43 10.74 8.81 -1.34
C VAL A 43 10.87 10.23 -0.79
N PRO A 44 12.09 10.73 -0.49
CA PRO A 44 12.31 12.01 0.19
C PRO A 44 11.94 13.26 -0.63
N ILE A 45 11.59 13.08 -1.91
CA ILE A 45 11.30 14.17 -2.86
C ILE A 45 9.81 14.59 -2.79
N LEU A 46 8.95 13.82 -2.12
CA LEU A 46 7.52 14.10 -2.03
C LEU A 46 7.19 14.77 -0.69
N GLY A 47 7.13 16.10 -0.66
CA GLY A 47 6.58 16.86 0.47
C GLY A 47 5.14 16.45 0.84
N ASP A 48 4.42 15.85 -0.11
CA ASP A 48 3.04 15.34 0.02
C ASP A 48 2.97 13.89 0.55
N ALA A 49 4.10 13.24 0.85
CA ALA A 49 4.13 11.86 1.36
C ALA A 49 3.31 11.72 2.64
N PHE A 50 3.31 12.74 3.50
CA PHE A 50 2.51 12.76 4.72
C PHE A 50 0.99 12.75 4.46
N ASP A 51 0.53 13.44 3.42
CA ASP A 51 -0.88 13.41 3.00
C ASP A 51 -1.26 12.04 2.45
N PHE A 52 -0.31 11.33 1.84
CA PHE A 52 -0.49 9.97 1.34
C PHE A 52 -0.66 8.97 2.50
N VAL A 53 0.17 9.11 3.54
CA VAL A 53 0.11 8.33 4.79
C VAL A 53 -1.22 8.46 5.49
N TYR A 54 -1.66 9.70 5.65
CA TYR A 54 -2.93 9.96 6.29
C TYR A 54 -4.11 9.38 5.48
N LYS A 55 -4.07 9.50 4.14
CA LYS A 55 -5.11 8.93 3.25
C LYS A 55 -5.13 7.40 3.27
N ALA A 56 -3.97 6.74 3.34
CA ALA A 56 -3.86 5.29 3.39
C ALA A 56 -4.47 4.72 4.67
N ASN A 57 -4.14 5.31 5.83
CA ASN A 57 -4.75 4.95 7.11
C ASN A 57 -6.27 5.17 7.13
N MET A 58 -6.76 6.27 6.57
CA MET A 58 -8.20 6.54 6.47
C MET A 58 -8.94 5.50 5.60
N ARG A 59 -8.26 4.93 4.60
CA ARG A 59 -8.78 3.83 3.77
C ARG A 59 -8.94 2.55 4.58
N ASN A 60 -7.99 2.25 5.46
CA ASN A 60 -8.06 1.10 6.36
C ASN A 60 -9.17 1.24 7.41
N VAL A 61 -9.38 2.44 7.96
CA VAL A 61 -10.51 2.73 8.85
C VAL A 61 -11.84 2.46 8.16
N ARG A 62 -12.02 2.95 6.94
CA ARG A 62 -13.25 2.70 6.17
C ARG A 62 -13.45 1.22 5.83
N LEU A 63 -12.38 0.49 5.56
CA LEU A 63 -12.45 -0.97 5.32
C LEU A 63 -12.89 -1.70 6.57
N PHE A 64 -12.34 -1.32 7.73
CA PHE A 64 -12.74 -1.84 9.03
C PHE A 64 -14.20 -1.55 9.32
N GLU A 65 -14.65 -0.28 9.25
CA GLU A 65 -16.04 0.10 9.50
C GLU A 65 -17.02 -0.64 8.61
N ARG A 66 -16.76 -0.69 7.29
CA ARG A 66 -17.66 -1.36 6.33
C ARG A 66 -17.87 -2.83 6.64
N HIS A 67 -16.81 -3.55 6.99
CA HIS A 67 -16.89 -5.00 7.18
C HIS A 67 -17.12 -5.42 8.64
N ALA A 68 -16.87 -4.53 9.60
CA ALA A 68 -17.18 -4.77 11.01
C ALA A 68 -18.62 -4.40 11.37
N LEU A 69 -19.22 -3.41 10.69
CA LEU A 69 -20.59 -2.96 10.96
C LEU A 69 -21.62 -3.57 9.99
N GLU A 70 -21.21 -3.94 8.77
CA GLU A 70 -22.10 -4.52 7.75
C GLU A 70 -21.46 -5.77 7.11
N PRO A 71 -21.66 -6.97 7.70
CA PRO A 71 -20.96 -8.19 7.28
C PRO A 71 -21.30 -8.73 5.88
N ASP A 72 -22.35 -8.22 5.21
CA ASP A 72 -22.95 -8.82 4.02
C ASP A 72 -22.40 -8.28 2.68
N HIS A 73 -21.29 -7.52 2.71
CA HIS A 73 -20.70 -6.94 1.50
C HIS A 73 -19.81 -7.94 0.74
N SER A 74 -20.11 -8.11 -0.55
CA SER A 74 -19.35 -9.00 -1.44
C SER A 74 -17.90 -8.52 -1.64
N THR A 75 -16.93 -9.42 -1.49
CA THR A 75 -15.47 -9.13 -1.54
C THR A 75 -14.89 -9.13 -2.96
N ARG A 76 -15.72 -9.18 -4.01
CA ARG A 76 -15.28 -9.23 -5.41
C ARG A 76 -14.55 -7.95 -5.85
N GLY A 77 -14.99 -6.79 -5.36
CA GLY A 77 -14.34 -5.51 -5.62
C GLY A 77 -12.94 -5.39 -5.01
N SER A 78 -12.67 -6.10 -3.91
CA SER A 78 -11.36 -6.09 -3.24
C SER A 78 -10.26 -6.77 -4.09
N TRP A 79 -10.59 -7.80 -4.86
CA TRP A 79 -9.60 -8.50 -5.70
C TRP A 79 -9.10 -7.65 -6.87
N VAL A 80 -9.98 -6.87 -7.50
CA VAL A 80 -9.59 -5.96 -8.60
C VAL A 80 -8.63 -4.90 -8.07
N PHE A 81 -8.91 -4.35 -6.89
CA PHE A 81 -8.03 -3.38 -6.25
C PHE A 81 -6.65 -3.99 -5.92
N VAL A 82 -6.64 -5.19 -5.34
CA VAL A 82 -5.38 -5.90 -5.04
C VAL A 82 -4.59 -6.20 -6.30
N ALA A 83 -5.25 -6.71 -7.35
CA ALA A 83 -4.62 -6.99 -8.64
C ALA A 83 -4.06 -5.72 -9.30
N ALA A 84 -4.78 -4.60 -9.25
CA ALA A 84 -4.32 -3.33 -9.78
C ALA A 84 -3.06 -2.82 -9.06
N ILE A 85 -3.00 -2.94 -7.73
CA ILE A 85 -1.80 -2.55 -6.97
C ILE A 85 -0.62 -3.47 -7.31
N ILE A 86 -0.83 -4.78 -7.32
CA ILE A 86 0.23 -5.74 -7.67
C ILE A 86 0.75 -5.45 -9.08
N ALA A 87 -0.14 -5.23 -10.05
CA ALA A 87 0.23 -4.88 -11.42
C ALA A 87 1.02 -3.57 -11.48
N ALA A 88 0.63 -2.55 -10.74
CA ALA A 88 1.35 -1.29 -10.67
C ALA A 88 2.76 -1.47 -10.08
N ILE A 89 2.90 -2.21 -8.97
CA ILE A 89 4.20 -2.50 -8.34
C ILE A 89 5.10 -3.26 -9.33
N VAL A 90 4.58 -4.31 -9.96
CA VAL A 90 5.33 -5.10 -10.95
C VAL A 90 5.75 -4.23 -12.14
N GLY A 91 4.86 -3.36 -12.62
CA GLY A 91 5.16 -2.44 -13.72
C GLY A 91 6.28 -1.44 -13.37
N VAL A 92 6.24 -0.86 -12.16
CA VAL A 92 7.29 0.06 -11.68
C VAL A 92 8.62 -0.68 -11.53
N LEU A 93 8.63 -1.88 -10.93
CA LEU A 93 9.86 -2.67 -10.79
C LEU A 93 10.46 -3.05 -12.15
N ALA A 94 9.63 -3.49 -13.09
CA ALA A 94 10.07 -3.80 -14.44
C ALA A 94 10.67 -2.57 -15.15
N LEU A 95 10.05 -1.40 -14.99
CA LEU A 95 10.57 -0.15 -15.54
C LEU A 95 11.93 0.22 -14.94
N LEU A 96 12.09 0.09 -13.61
CA LEU A 96 13.36 0.38 -12.93
C LEU A 96 14.48 -0.55 -13.40
N VAL A 97 14.19 -1.85 -13.54
CA VAL A 97 15.16 -2.83 -14.06
C VAL A 97 15.54 -2.48 -15.49
N TRP A 98 14.56 -2.17 -16.34
CA TRP A 98 14.80 -1.80 -17.73
C TRP A 98 15.68 -0.54 -17.84
N LEU A 99 15.39 0.49 -17.05
CA LEU A 99 16.21 1.71 -16.99
C LEU A 99 17.64 1.42 -16.53
N ALA A 100 17.82 0.58 -15.50
CA ALA A 100 19.14 0.22 -15.00
C ALA A 100 19.98 -0.48 -16.08
N VAL A 101 19.40 -1.42 -16.82
CA VAL A 101 20.06 -2.10 -17.94
C VAL A 101 20.39 -1.13 -19.06
N ALA A 102 19.43 -0.27 -19.46
CA ALA A 102 19.64 0.72 -20.52
C ALA A 102 20.76 1.72 -20.19
N ILE A 103 20.82 2.17 -18.93
CA ILE A 103 21.90 3.05 -18.45
C ILE A 103 23.23 2.31 -18.46
N PHE A 104 23.27 1.06 -18.00
CA PHE A 104 24.48 0.24 -18.01
C PHE A 104 25.03 0.05 -19.43
N ASP A 105 24.18 -0.33 -20.38
CA ASP A 105 24.57 -0.51 -21.78
C ASP A 105 25.10 0.80 -22.39
N ALA A 106 24.45 1.93 -22.09
CA ALA A 106 24.90 3.25 -22.55
C ALA A 106 26.26 3.65 -21.97
N LEU A 107 26.54 3.34 -20.71
CA LEU A 107 27.83 3.58 -20.07
C LEU A 107 28.94 2.72 -20.66
N VAL A 108 28.67 1.43 -20.92
CA VAL A 108 29.63 0.51 -21.55
C VAL A 108 29.96 0.96 -22.97
N ALA A 109 28.99 1.43 -23.74
CA ALA A 109 29.21 1.93 -25.10
C ALA A 109 30.00 3.26 -25.14
N ALA A 110 30.05 4.00 -24.04
CA ALA A 110 30.75 5.28 -23.93
C ALA A 110 32.21 5.15 -23.45
N LEU A 111 32.63 3.95 -23.01
CA LEU A 111 33.99 3.65 -22.53
C LEU A 111 34.85 3.07 -23.66
#